data_AF-A0A1G3QS34-F1
#
_entry.id   AF-A0A1G3QS34-F1
#
_cell.length_a   1.000
_cell.length_b   1.000
_cell.length_c   1.000
_cell.angle_alpha   90.00
_cell.angle_beta   90.00
_cell.angle_gamma   90.00
#
_symmetry.space_group_name_H-M   'P 1'
#
loop_
_entity.id
_entity.type
_entity.pdbx_description
1 polymer ?
#
loop_
_entity_poly.entity_id
_entity_poly.type
_entity_poly.pdbx_seq_one_letter_code
_entity_poly.pdbx_strand_id
1 'polypeptide(L)'
;MKIASVAEIKSKLSEYINESKKGAVVITKNGRPTAVLLSVTSDEQLEQIILSQSRMLKSILDKSENKLLTGHKIKHKEFWEEIEKR
;
A
#
# COMPACT_ATOMS: atom_id res chain seq x y z
N MET A 1 -7.77 0.78 -16.25
CA MET A 1 -8.52 1.03 -14.99
C MET A 1 -10.00 1.13 -15.34
N LYS A 2 -10.84 0.25 -14.78
CA LYS A 2 -12.30 0.23 -15.03
C LYS A 2 -13.01 1.08 -13.97
N ILE A 3 -14.15 1.68 -14.29
CA ILE A 3 -14.97 2.44 -13.34
C ILE A 3 -16.37 1.81 -13.32
N ALA A 4 -16.91 1.53 -12.14
CA ALA A 4 -18.24 0.95 -11.98
C ALA A 4 -18.97 1.57 -10.79
N SER A 5 -20.29 1.62 -10.84
CA SER A 5 -21.11 2.06 -9.71
C SER A 5 -21.20 0.98 -8.63
N VAL A 6 -21.46 1.39 -7.39
CA VAL A 6 -21.74 0.45 -6.28
C VAL A 6 -22.89 -0.52 -6.63
N ALA A 7 -23.89 -0.07 -7.41
CA ALA A 7 -25.00 -0.92 -7.83
C ALA A 7 -24.54 -2.05 -8.77
N GLU A 8 -23.72 -1.72 -9.77
CA GLU A 8 -23.15 -2.71 -10.69
C GLU A 8 -22.25 -3.71 -9.97
N ILE A 9 -21.37 -3.22 -9.08
CA ILE A 9 -20.47 -4.07 -8.28
C ILE A 9 -21.29 -5.08 -7.46
N LYS A 10 -22.36 -4.65 -6.79
CA LYS A 10 -23.21 -5.54 -5.99
C LYS A 10 -23.83 -6.66 -6.81
N SER A 11 -24.26 -6.37 -8.04
CA SER A 11 -24.90 -7.35 -8.91
C SER A 11 -23.93 -8.35 -9.56
N LYS A 12 -22.65 -7.97 -9.71
CA LYS A 12 -21.66 -8.69 -10.52
C LYS A 12 -20.29 -8.80 -9.84
N LEU A 13 -20.26 -8.91 -8.51
CA LEU A 13 -19.01 -8.81 -7.74
C LEU A 13 -17.94 -9.79 -8.23
N SER A 14 -18.29 -11.04 -8.49
CA SER A 14 -17.37 -12.07 -8.98
C SER A 14 -16.77 -11.73 -10.35
N GLU A 15 -17.54 -11.12 -11.25
CA GLU A 15 -17.04 -10.64 -12.54
C GLU A 15 -16.02 -9.53 -12.33
N TYR A 16 -16.32 -8.57 -11.45
CA TYR A 16 -15.41 -7.48 -11.13
C TYR A 16 -14.14 -7.90 -10.39
N ILE A 17 -14.18 -8.98 -9.59
CA ILE A 17 -12.99 -9.60 -9.02
C ILE A 17 -12.11 -10.20 -10.13
N ASN A 18 -12.68 -10.83 -11.15
CA ASN A 18 -11.89 -11.31 -12.28
C ASN A 18 -11.36 -10.17 -13.15
N GLU A 19 -12.13 -9.12 -13.34
CA GLU A 19 -11.70 -7.92 -14.06
C GLU A 19 -10.59 -7.17 -13.32
N SER A 20 -10.59 -7.17 -11.98
CA SER A 20 -9.53 -6.51 -11.20
C SER A 20 -8.15 -7.15 -11.37
N LYS A 21 -8.09 -8.40 -11.86
CA LYS A 21 -6.83 -9.07 -12.26
C LYS A 21 -6.14 -8.38 -13.44
N LYS A 22 -6.89 -7.67 -14.29
CA LYS A 22 -6.37 -6.89 -15.42
C LYS A 22 -5.94 -5.47 -15.01
N GLY A 23 -6.29 -5.05 -13.80
CA GLY A 23 -5.97 -3.73 -13.26
C GLY A 23 -7.07 -3.19 -12.34
N ALA A 24 -6.77 -2.12 -11.60
CA ALA A 24 -7.68 -1.56 -10.61
C ALA A 24 -9.07 -1.23 -11.17
N VAL A 25 -10.10 -1.52 -10.37
CA VAL A 25 -11.49 -1.10 -10.60
C VAL A 25 -11.86 -0.03 -9.59
N VAL A 26 -12.21 1.16 -10.06
CA VAL A 26 -12.70 2.25 -9.22
C VAL A 26 -14.20 2.10 -9.02
N ILE A 27 -14.62 2.06 -7.77
CA ILE A 27 -16.02 1.97 -7.37
C ILE A 27 -16.54 3.38 -7.09
N THR A 28 -17.67 3.74 -7.69
CA THR A 28 -18.31 5.06 -7.52
C THR A 28 -19.66 4.98 -6.82
N LYS A 29 -19.98 6.00 -6.03
CA LYS A 29 -21.31 6.23 -5.44
C LYS A 29 -21.75 7.63 -5.83
N ASN A 30 -22.92 7.75 -6.48
CA ASN A 30 -23.45 9.02 -7.00
C ASN A 30 -22.42 9.76 -7.89
N GLY A 31 -21.72 9.03 -8.76
CA GLY A 31 -20.71 9.57 -9.67
C GLY A 31 -19.36 9.93 -9.04
N ARG A 32 -19.20 9.76 -7.71
CA ARG A 32 -17.94 10.06 -7.00
C ARG A 32 -17.17 8.78 -6.66
N PRO A 33 -15.85 8.71 -6.89
CA PRO A 33 -15.01 7.60 -6.40
C PRO A 33 -15.16 7.41 -4.89
N THR A 34 -15.37 6.18 -4.45
CA THR A 34 -15.58 5.85 -3.03
C THR A 34 -14.76 4.66 -2.54
N ALA A 35 -14.33 3.79 -3.44
CA ALA A 35 -13.50 2.63 -3.12
C ALA A 35 -12.73 2.17 -4.37
N VAL A 36 -11.74 1.31 -4.17
CA VAL A 36 -11.01 0.63 -5.25
C VAL A 36 -10.99 -0.85 -4.96
N LEU A 37 -11.24 -1.67 -5.99
CA LEU A 37 -11.03 -3.11 -5.96
C LEU A 37 -9.71 -3.43 -6.65
N LEU A 38 -8.81 -4.06 -5.91
CA LEU A 38 -7.53 -4.58 -6.39
C LEU A 38 -7.57 -6.10 -6.31
N SER A 39 -7.06 -6.77 -7.35
CA SER A 39 -6.78 -8.21 -7.24
C SER A 39 -5.53 -8.41 -6.40
N VAL A 40 -5.57 -9.37 -5.50
CA VAL A 40 -4.42 -9.85 -4.75
C VAL A 40 -3.87 -11.08 -5.46
N THR A 41 -2.60 -11.04 -5.87
CA THR A 41 -1.94 -12.12 -6.63
C THR A 41 -0.95 -12.92 -5.79
N SER A 42 -0.55 -12.41 -4.63
CA SER A 42 0.31 -13.11 -3.66
C SER A 42 0.14 -12.54 -2.25
N ASP A 43 0.62 -13.28 -1.26
CA ASP A 43 0.57 -12.86 0.15
C ASP A 43 1.46 -11.63 0.39
N GLU A 44 2.60 -11.51 -0.31
CA GLU A 44 3.47 -10.34 -0.24
C GLU A 44 2.76 -9.09 -0.77
N GLN A 45 2.00 -9.22 -1.86
CA GLN A 45 1.24 -8.09 -2.40
C GLN A 45 0.11 -7.67 -1.44
N LEU A 46 -0.55 -8.64 -0.81
CA LEU A 46 -1.57 -8.37 0.21
C LEU A 46 -0.97 -7.55 1.36
N GLU A 47 0.18 -8.00 1.87
CA GLU A 47 0.89 -7.31 2.95
C GLU A 47 1.27 -5.89 2.54
N GLN A 48 1.82 -5.69 1.34
CA GLN A 48 2.14 -4.35 0.81
C GLN A 48 0.92 -3.44 0.77
N ILE A 49 -0.24 -3.93 0.31
CA ILE A 49 -1.49 -3.15 0.28
C ILE A 49 -1.89 -2.75 1.70
N ILE A 50 -1.88 -3.69 2.66
CA ILE A 50 -2.24 -3.42 4.05
C ILE A 50 -1.29 -2.40 4.69
N LEU A 51 0.02 -2.61 4.54
CA LEU A 51 1.05 -1.75 5.12
C LEU A 51 1.03 -0.34 4.51
N SER A 52 0.74 -0.20 3.21
CA SER A 52 0.66 1.11 2.53
C SER A 52 -0.40 2.05 3.13
N GLN A 53 -1.43 1.49 3.79
CA GLN A 53 -2.51 2.26 4.42
C GLN A 53 -2.27 2.50 5.93
N SER A 54 -1.20 1.94 6.51
CA SER A 54 -0.89 2.08 7.93
C SER A 54 -0.33 3.48 8.25
N ARG A 55 -1.13 4.31 8.91
CA ARG A 55 -0.71 5.63 9.40
C ARG A 55 0.46 5.55 10.39
N MET A 56 0.50 4.49 11.19
CA MET A 56 1.58 4.26 12.15
C MET A 56 2.90 4.00 11.42
N LEU A 57 2.89 3.07 10.46
CA LEU A 57 4.08 2.77 9.66
C LEU A 57 4.55 4.02 8.91
N LYS A 58 3.63 4.75 8.27
CA LYS A 58 3.94 6.02 7.62
C LYS A 58 4.61 7.00 8.58
N SER A 59 4.08 7.18 9.79
CA SER A 59 4.69 8.09 10.78
C SER A 59 6.11 7.66 11.18
N ILE A 60 6.39 6.36 11.28
CA ILE A 60 7.72 5.84 11.58
C ILE A 60 8.69 6.12 10.42
N LEU A 61 8.25 5.88 9.18
CA LEU A 61 9.03 6.15 7.98
C LEU A 61 9.32 7.65 7.83
N ASP A 62 8.31 8.51 7.97
CA ASP A 62 8.46 9.97 7.91
C ASP A 62 9.47 10.48 8.95
N LYS A 63 9.42 9.96 10.19
CA LYS A 63 10.39 10.31 11.24
C LYS A 63 11.81 9.85 10.88
N SER A 64 11.93 8.66 10.31
CA SER A 64 13.23 8.09 9.93
C SER A 64 13.84 8.87 8.77
N GLU A 65 13.04 9.21 7.77
CA GLU A 65 13.47 10.05 6.63
C GLU A 65 13.95 11.43 7.11
N ASN A 66 13.21 12.08 8.01
CA ASN A 66 13.63 13.35 8.61
C ASN A 66 14.97 13.23 9.37
N LYS A 67 15.21 12.13 10.08
CA LYS A 67 16.50 11.86 10.74
C LYS A 67 17.63 11.73 9.72
N LEU A 68 17.42 10.99 8.64
CA LEU A 68 18.41 10.83 7.57
C LEU A 68 18.76 12.17 6.89
N LEU A 69 17.75 12.99 6.61
CA LEU A 69 17.92 14.31 6.00
C LEU A 69 18.66 15.31 6.91
N THR A 70 18.44 15.22 8.22
CA THR A 70 19.11 16.06 9.23
C THR A 70 20.48 15.55 9.65
N GLY A 71 21.01 14.53 8.96
CA GLY A 71 22.36 14.00 9.19
C GLY A 71 22.46 12.95 10.30
N HIS A 72 21.35 12.55 10.92
CA HIS A 72 21.27 11.44 11.87
C HIS A 72 21.26 10.10 11.12
N LYS A 73 22.40 9.77 10.50
CA LYS A 73 22.64 8.54 9.75
C LYS A 73 23.94 7.90 10.21
N ILE A 74 23.98 6.57 10.17
CA ILE A 74 25.16 5.77 10.50
C ILE A 74 25.68 5.17 9.20
N LYS A 75 26.99 5.24 8.95
CA LYS A 75 27.56 4.56 7.78
C LYS A 75 27.55 3.05 8.00
N HIS A 76 27.39 2.29 6.92
CA HIS A 76 27.39 0.82 6.96
C HIS A 76 28.56 0.24 7.79
N LYS A 77 29.79 0.72 7.56
CA LYS A 77 30.98 0.27 8.30
C LYS A 77 30.91 0.61 9.79
N GLU A 78 30.50 1.84 10.11
CA GLU A 78 30.37 2.32 11.51
C GLU A 78 29.32 1.49 12.27
N PHE A 79 28.20 1.12 11.62
CA PHE A 79 27.15 0.30 12.22
C PHE A 79 27.64 -1.11 12.59
N TRP A 80 28.29 -1.82 11.67
CA TRP A 80 28.75 -3.19 11.94
C TRP A 80 29.87 -3.24 12.98
N GLU A 81 30.79 -2.28 12.96
CA GLU A 81 31.82 -2.17 13.99
C GLU A 81 31.25 -1.94 15.40
N GLU A 82 30.08 -1.30 15.52
CA GLU A 82 29.40 -1.11 16.81
C GLU A 82 28.69 -2.39 17.28
N ILE A 83 28.00 -3.08 16.37
CA ILE A 83 27.25 -4.30 16.68
C ILE A 83 28.18 -5.47 17.02
N GLU A 84 29.28 -5.64 16.31
CA GLU A 84 30.24 -6.73 16.54
C GLU A 84 31.07 -6.56 17.82
N LYS A 85 31.11 -5.34 18.39
CA LYS A 85 31.77 -5.04 19.67
C LYS A 85 30.86 -5.31 20.89
N ARG A 86 29.57 -5.59 20.69
CA ARG A 86 28.61 -5.95 21.74
C ARG A 86 28.49 -7.46 21.88
#